data_AF-A0A165JRK1-F1
#
_entry.id   AF-A0A165JRK1-F1
#
_cell.length_a   1.000
_cell.length_b   1.000
_cell.length_c   1.000
_cell.angle_alpha   90.00
_cell.angle_beta   90.00
_cell.angle_gamma   90.00
#
_symmetry.space_group_name_H-M   'P 1'
#
loop_
_entity.id
_entity.type
_entity.pdbx_description
1 polymer ?
#
loop_
_entity_poly.entity_id
_entity_poly.type
_entity_poly.pdbx_seq_one_letter_code
_entity_poly.pdbx_strand_id
1 'polypeptide(L)'
;MTEETMNWYYANSGKQIGPVSFDEISALVSNGSVKPDTKVWSGQGDWQAAENTALSSLFVQQQADSNTPPPLAGTDVDNKYIWAVVAVPIIGCLIEIMVGTELIWLYILANIALCSLDERKLKAAGHQSPTSWMIFIVPVYLWKRASLLKQKSYYFWGWIAAFILSLGISVGANEVVVTDTACAIVTDIIREQYYSDEKCKAVTINEEVRTGFYTANAILDTGEQIFITIEEVGTDEISVVIPEQ
;
A
#
# COMPACT_ATOMS: atom_id res chain seq x y z
N MET A 1 34.30 -52.49 -27.06
CA MET A 1 33.47 -52.76 -25.87
C MET A 1 32.18 -52.00 -26.12
N THR A 2 31.08 -52.71 -26.39
CA THR A 2 29.79 -52.12 -26.73
C THR A 2 29.17 -51.51 -25.49
N GLU A 3 28.89 -50.20 -25.49
CA GLU A 3 28.06 -49.55 -24.47
C GLU A 3 26.68 -50.20 -24.52
N GLU A 4 26.36 -51.05 -23.54
CA GLU A 4 24.98 -51.46 -23.32
C GLU A 4 24.20 -50.19 -22.94
N THR A 5 23.32 -49.76 -23.84
CA THR A 5 22.37 -48.69 -23.56
C THR A 5 21.46 -49.15 -22.42
N MET A 6 21.81 -48.82 -21.17
CA MET A 6 20.95 -49.10 -20.02
C MET A 6 19.64 -48.37 -20.22
N ASN A 7 18.61 -49.14 -20.55
CA ASN A 7 17.27 -48.66 -20.74
C ASN A 7 16.56 -48.61 -19.38
N TRP A 8 16.14 -47.42 -18.99
CA TRP A 8 15.42 -47.18 -17.76
C TRP A 8 13.91 -47.28 -17.98
N TYR A 9 13.22 -47.69 -16.92
CA TYR A 9 11.77 -47.67 -16.82
C TYR A 9 11.37 -47.01 -15.51
N TYR A 10 10.23 -46.34 -15.49
CA TYR A 10 9.70 -45.72 -14.28
C TYR A 10 8.21 -45.98 -14.14
N ALA A 11 7.74 -46.02 -12.89
CA ALA A 11 6.33 -46.20 -12.58
C ALA A 11 5.63 -44.84 -12.50
N ASN A 12 4.59 -44.65 -13.29
CA ASN A 12 3.74 -43.46 -13.23
C ASN A 12 2.27 -43.88 -13.17
N SER A 13 1.56 -43.46 -12.12
CA SER A 13 0.12 -43.74 -11.94
C SER A 13 -0.23 -45.24 -12.06
N GLY A 14 0.65 -46.10 -11.52
CA GLY A 14 0.50 -47.56 -11.54
C GLY A 14 0.86 -48.23 -12.87
N LYS A 15 1.35 -47.49 -13.87
CA LYS A 15 1.83 -48.02 -15.15
C LYS A 15 3.35 -47.95 -15.26
N GLN A 16 3.94 -48.95 -15.88
CA GLN A 16 5.35 -48.95 -16.29
C GLN A 16 5.49 -48.13 -17.58
N ILE A 17 6.40 -47.16 -17.57
CA ILE A 17 6.74 -46.31 -18.73
C ILE A 17 8.22 -46.52 -19.07
N GLY A 18 8.52 -46.69 -20.36
CA GLY A 18 9.86 -46.93 -20.90
C GLY A 18 9.84 -47.88 -22.10
N PRO A 19 11.01 -48.26 -22.67
CA PRO A 19 12.35 -47.87 -22.23
C PRO A 19 12.65 -46.40 -22.51
N VAL A 20 13.38 -45.75 -21.62
CA VAL A 20 13.97 -44.42 -21.81
C VAL A 20 15.48 -44.48 -21.56
N SER A 21 16.22 -43.63 -22.26
CA SER A 21 17.66 -43.46 -22.05
C SER A 21 17.97 -42.76 -20.74
N PHE A 22 19.24 -42.78 -20.31
CA PHE A 22 19.68 -42.03 -19.14
C PHE A 22 19.44 -40.52 -19.28
N ASP A 23 19.65 -39.97 -20.47
CA ASP A 23 19.42 -38.53 -20.74
C ASP A 23 17.94 -38.15 -20.63
N GLU A 24 17.05 -39.01 -21.15
CA GLU A 24 15.60 -38.81 -21.05
C GLU A 24 15.10 -38.93 -19.62
N ILE A 25 15.55 -39.93 -18.85
CA ILE A 25 15.15 -40.05 -17.44
C ILE A 25 15.74 -38.92 -16.58
N SER A 26 16.93 -38.42 -16.92
CA SER A 26 17.50 -37.22 -16.29
C SER A 26 16.66 -35.96 -16.57
N ALA A 27 16.14 -35.81 -17.80
CA ALA A 27 15.19 -34.73 -18.12
C ALA A 27 13.87 -34.87 -17.36
N LEU A 28 13.39 -36.11 -17.15
CA LEU A 28 12.20 -36.40 -16.34
C LEU A 28 12.39 -36.14 -14.84
N VAL A 29 13.61 -36.33 -14.32
CA VAL A 29 13.97 -35.91 -12.96
C VAL A 29 14.00 -34.38 -12.87
N SER A 30 14.64 -33.73 -13.83
CA SER A 30 14.77 -32.27 -13.89
C SER A 30 13.42 -31.55 -13.97
N ASN A 31 12.45 -32.12 -14.70
CA ASN A 31 11.11 -31.54 -14.85
C ASN A 31 10.11 -31.98 -13.75
N GLY A 32 10.56 -32.79 -12.77
CA GLY A 32 9.76 -33.23 -11.62
C GLY A 32 8.76 -34.36 -11.90
N SER A 33 8.79 -34.96 -13.09
CA SER A 33 7.96 -36.13 -13.43
C SER A 33 8.43 -37.41 -12.73
N VAL A 34 9.73 -37.53 -12.46
CA VAL A 34 10.33 -38.60 -11.65
C VAL A 34 10.87 -37.96 -10.36
N LYS A 35 10.29 -38.34 -9.24
CA LYS A 35 10.62 -37.85 -7.89
C LYS A 35 11.53 -38.86 -7.16
N PRO A 36 12.19 -38.46 -6.05
CA PRO A 36 13.06 -39.37 -5.27
C PRO A 36 12.40 -40.71 -4.89
N ASP A 37 11.11 -40.69 -4.55
CA ASP A 37 10.29 -41.83 -4.16
C ASP A 37 9.71 -42.62 -5.35
N THR A 38 9.86 -42.14 -6.58
CA THR A 38 9.33 -42.79 -7.78
C THR A 38 10.06 -44.10 -8.02
N LYS A 39 9.33 -45.19 -8.22
CA LYS A 39 9.92 -46.50 -8.53
C LYS A 39 10.49 -46.49 -9.94
N VAL A 40 11.76 -46.84 -10.06
CA VAL A 40 12.50 -46.98 -11.32
C VAL A 40 13.12 -48.36 -11.42
N TRP A 41 13.42 -48.77 -12.64
CA TRP A 41 14.08 -50.04 -12.94
C TRP A 41 15.11 -49.82 -14.05
N SER A 42 16.34 -50.26 -13.80
CA SER A 42 17.51 -50.03 -14.68
C SER A 42 17.74 -51.15 -15.70
N GLY A 43 16.74 -52.02 -15.90
CA GLY A 43 16.86 -53.21 -16.75
C GLY A 43 17.38 -54.46 -16.04
N GLN A 44 17.79 -54.36 -14.76
CA GLN A 44 18.29 -55.47 -13.97
C GLN A 44 17.80 -55.39 -12.52
N GLY A 45 17.50 -56.55 -11.92
CA GLY A 45 17.09 -56.66 -10.52
C GLY A 45 15.64 -56.24 -10.27
N ASP A 46 15.33 -55.83 -9.04
CA ASP A 46 14.00 -55.39 -8.63
C ASP A 46 13.79 -53.89 -8.85
N TRP A 47 12.51 -53.48 -8.88
CA TRP A 47 12.12 -52.07 -8.85
C TRP A 47 12.57 -51.38 -7.56
N GLN A 48 13.26 -50.26 -7.69
CA GLN A 48 13.80 -49.49 -6.56
C GLN A 48 13.35 -48.03 -6.65
N ALA A 49 13.25 -47.34 -5.52
CA ALA A 49 13.00 -45.89 -5.54
C ALA A 49 14.17 -45.16 -6.20
N ALA A 50 13.90 -44.10 -6.97
CA ALA A 50 14.89 -43.41 -7.78
C ALA A 50 16.08 -42.91 -6.96
N GLU A 51 15.85 -42.46 -5.72
CA GLU A 51 16.88 -42.04 -4.77
C GLU A 51 17.86 -43.14 -4.33
N ASN A 52 17.47 -44.42 -4.47
CA ASN A 52 18.31 -45.58 -4.12
C ASN A 52 19.06 -46.15 -5.33
N THR A 53 19.05 -45.45 -6.47
CA THR A 53 19.69 -45.90 -7.71
C THR A 53 20.79 -44.95 -8.16
N ALA A 54 21.38 -45.21 -9.34
CA ALA A 54 22.33 -44.31 -9.99
C ALA A 54 21.74 -42.90 -10.29
N LEU A 55 20.42 -42.72 -10.21
CA LEU A 55 19.76 -41.41 -10.36
C LEU A 55 19.87 -40.54 -9.09
N SER A 56 20.33 -41.09 -7.97
CA SER A 56 20.48 -40.38 -6.67
C SER A 56 21.26 -39.06 -6.78
N SER A 57 22.34 -39.03 -7.56
CA SER A 57 23.16 -37.84 -7.77
C SER A 57 22.43 -36.71 -8.47
N LEU A 58 21.43 -37.02 -9.31
CA LEU A 58 20.63 -36.00 -10.01
C LEU A 58 19.73 -35.24 -9.03
N PHE A 59 19.23 -35.91 -7.99
CA PHE A 59 18.43 -35.27 -6.94
C PHE A 59 19.29 -34.44 -5.97
N VAL A 60 20.53 -34.87 -5.70
CA VAL A 60 21.49 -34.09 -4.89
C VAL A 60 21.87 -32.79 -5.62
N GLN A 61 22.00 -32.83 -6.95
CA GLN A 61 22.28 -31.63 -7.75
C GLN A 61 21.08 -30.67 -7.77
N GLN A 62 19.86 -31.20 -7.88
CA GLN A 62 18.62 -30.42 -7.77
C GLN A 62 18.42 -29.82 -6.36
N GLN A 63 18.88 -30.51 -5.31
CA GLN A 63 18.93 -29.97 -3.95
C GLN A 63 20.06 -28.95 -3.75
N ALA A 64 21.19 -29.07 -4.47
CA ALA A 64 22.26 -28.08 -4.45
C ALA A 64 21.86 -26.76 -5.15
N ASP A 65 21.01 -26.82 -6.17
CA ASP A 65 20.36 -25.62 -6.74
C ASP A 65 19.34 -24.98 -5.77
N SER A 66 18.91 -25.72 -4.74
CA SER A 66 18.08 -25.22 -3.63
C SER A 66 18.88 -24.69 -2.42
N ASN A 67 20.18 -24.41 -2.57
CA ASN A 67 21.04 -23.81 -1.53
C ASN A 67 20.70 -22.35 -1.16
N THR A 68 19.52 -21.84 -1.51
CA THR A 68 19.01 -20.65 -0.84
C THR A 68 18.55 -21.04 0.56
N PRO A 69 19.07 -20.43 1.64
CA PRO A 69 18.53 -20.67 2.97
C PRO A 69 17.02 -20.43 2.96
N PRO A 70 16.22 -21.23 3.69
CA PRO A 70 14.78 -21.03 3.73
C PRO A 70 14.49 -19.56 4.09
N PRO A 71 13.50 -18.93 3.44
CA PRO A 71 13.15 -17.55 3.74
C PRO A 71 12.90 -17.41 5.25
N LEU A 72 13.30 -16.28 5.82
CA LEU A 72 13.06 -15.99 7.23
C LEU A 72 11.57 -16.19 7.55
N ALA A 73 11.22 -16.57 8.78
CA ALA A 73 9.81 -16.67 9.10
C ALA A 73 9.16 -15.30 8.87
N GLY A 74 7.99 -15.26 8.25
CA GLY A 74 7.30 -14.00 7.97
C GLY A 74 7.10 -13.15 9.22
N THR A 75 6.97 -13.77 10.40
CA THR A 75 6.89 -13.10 11.72
C THR A 75 8.14 -12.33 12.11
N ASP A 76 9.31 -12.71 11.60
CA ASP A 76 10.61 -12.13 11.97
C ASP A 76 10.98 -10.95 11.05
N VAL A 77 10.20 -10.74 9.98
CA VAL A 77 10.35 -9.59 9.09
C VAL A 77 9.76 -8.34 9.77
N ASP A 78 10.64 -7.48 10.26
CA ASP A 78 10.26 -6.24 10.95
C ASP A 78 9.46 -5.28 10.04
N ASN A 79 8.36 -4.77 10.59
CA ASN A 79 7.33 -3.97 9.94
C ASN A 79 7.54 -2.44 10.05
N LYS A 80 8.73 -1.95 10.44
CA LYS A 80 8.99 -0.52 10.65
C LYS A 80 8.65 0.38 9.47
N TYR A 81 8.98 -0.03 8.24
CA TYR A 81 8.72 0.77 7.04
C TYR A 81 7.22 0.85 6.75
N ILE A 82 6.49 -0.22 7.05
CA ILE A 82 5.05 -0.27 6.91
C ILE A 82 4.35 0.65 7.92
N TRP A 83 4.82 0.66 9.17
CA TRP A 83 4.29 1.60 10.16
C TRP A 83 4.65 3.05 9.84
N ALA A 84 5.82 3.31 9.25
CA ALA A 84 6.14 4.62 8.72
C ALA A 84 5.15 5.03 7.61
N VAL A 85 4.83 4.13 6.68
CA VAL A 85 3.81 4.36 5.62
C VAL A 85 2.43 4.66 6.22
N VAL A 86 2.02 3.95 7.28
CA VAL A 86 0.77 4.23 8.00
C VAL A 86 0.77 5.62 8.64
N ALA A 87 1.93 6.10 9.10
CA ALA A 87 2.05 7.42 9.71
C ALA A 87 2.09 8.57 8.69
N VAL A 88 2.44 8.30 7.42
CA VAL A 88 2.59 9.34 6.39
C VAL A 88 1.36 10.23 6.23
N PRO A 89 0.11 9.74 6.10
CA PRO A 89 -1.07 10.61 5.95
C PRO A 89 -1.27 11.58 7.10
N ILE A 90 -1.02 11.14 8.34
CA ILE A 90 -1.19 11.97 9.53
C ILE A 90 -0.06 12.99 9.65
N ILE A 91 1.20 12.55 9.51
CA ILE A 91 2.36 13.43 9.62
C ILE A 91 2.32 14.50 8.54
N GLY A 92 2.02 14.10 7.30
CA GLY A 92 1.91 15.06 6.20
C GLY A 92 0.79 16.06 6.46
N CYS A 93 -0.39 15.61 6.92
CA CYS A 93 -1.52 16.50 7.17
C CYS A 93 -1.17 17.56 8.23
N LEU A 94 -0.47 17.17 9.30
CA LEU A 94 0.02 18.12 10.30
C LEU A 94 1.02 19.12 9.72
N ILE A 95 1.90 18.70 8.80
CA ILE A 95 2.86 19.60 8.13
C ILE A 95 2.12 20.56 7.19
N GLU A 96 1.13 20.09 6.44
CA GLU A 96 0.32 20.92 5.53
C GLU A 96 -0.40 22.03 6.29
N ILE A 97 -0.99 21.72 7.44
CA ILE A 97 -1.60 22.72 8.32
C ILE A 97 -0.59 23.76 8.81
N MET A 98 0.64 23.34 9.11
CA MET A 98 1.69 24.26 9.60
C MET A 98 2.28 25.14 8.49
N VAL A 99 2.38 24.62 7.26
CA VAL A 99 3.02 25.30 6.12
C VAL A 99 2.00 26.08 5.29
N GLY A 100 0.71 25.70 5.34
CA GLY A 100 -0.35 26.30 4.52
C GLY A 100 -0.22 25.95 3.03
N THR A 101 0.35 24.79 2.69
CA THR A 101 0.55 24.38 1.30
C THR A 101 0.39 22.88 1.11
N GLU A 102 -0.14 22.51 -0.04
CA GLU A 102 -0.34 21.12 -0.45
C GLU A 102 0.99 20.43 -0.77
N LEU A 103 1.25 19.28 -0.15
CA LEU A 103 2.54 18.58 -0.24
C LEU A 103 2.46 17.28 -1.06
N ILE A 104 1.57 17.25 -2.07
CA ILE A 104 1.24 16.07 -2.89
C ILE A 104 2.49 15.31 -3.39
N TRP A 105 3.48 16.02 -3.93
CA TRP A 105 4.70 15.38 -4.46
C TRP A 105 5.57 14.77 -3.37
N LEU A 106 5.63 15.38 -2.19
CA LEU A 106 6.37 14.84 -1.05
C LEU A 106 5.70 13.58 -0.50
N TYR A 107 4.36 13.53 -0.45
CA TYR A 107 3.64 12.31 -0.09
C TYR A 107 3.95 11.14 -1.02
N ILE A 108 3.89 11.40 -2.33
CA ILE A 108 4.18 10.38 -3.34
C ILE A 108 5.62 9.89 -3.16
N LEU A 109 6.58 10.81 -3.03
CA LEU A 109 8.00 10.48 -2.83
C LEU A 109 8.23 9.66 -1.56
N ALA A 110 7.61 10.06 -0.44
CA ALA A 110 7.74 9.38 0.84
C ALA A 110 7.17 7.95 0.79
N ASN A 111 5.99 7.77 0.21
CA ASN A 111 5.38 6.44 0.04
C ASN A 111 6.22 5.55 -0.87
N ILE A 112 6.70 6.07 -2.02
CA ILE A 112 7.57 5.31 -2.92
C ILE A 112 8.86 4.91 -2.21
N ALA A 113 9.51 5.83 -1.50
CA ALA A 113 10.75 5.57 -0.79
C ALA A 113 10.57 4.49 0.28
N LEU A 114 9.54 4.61 1.13
CA LEU A 114 9.28 3.65 2.21
C LEU A 114 8.89 2.26 1.67
N CYS A 115 8.02 2.19 0.67
CA CYS A 115 7.64 0.93 0.04
C CYS A 115 8.81 0.29 -0.71
N SER A 116 9.70 1.09 -1.31
CA SER A 116 10.93 0.57 -1.94
C SER A 116 11.92 0.01 -0.91
N LEU A 117 12.07 0.67 0.25
CA LEU A 117 12.89 0.16 1.35
C LEU A 117 12.34 -1.14 1.94
N ASP A 118 11.01 -1.26 2.09
CA ASP A 118 10.38 -2.51 2.50
C ASP A 118 10.57 -3.60 1.44
N GLU A 119 10.41 -3.29 0.15
CA GLU A 119 10.65 -4.23 -0.95
C GLU A 119 12.09 -4.80 -0.93
N ARG A 120 13.09 -3.94 -0.76
CA ARG A 120 14.50 -4.35 -0.65
C ARG A 120 14.71 -5.27 0.55
N LYS A 121 14.02 -5.01 1.66
CA LYS A 121 14.11 -5.83 2.87
C LYS A 121 13.40 -7.19 2.71
N LEU A 122 12.25 -7.23 2.04
CA LEU A 122 11.56 -8.48 1.71
C LEU A 122 12.43 -9.39 0.84
N LYS A 123 13.06 -8.81 -0.20
CA LYS A 123 14.00 -9.54 -1.07
C LYS A 123 15.22 -10.04 -0.30
N ALA A 124 15.79 -9.21 0.57
CA ALA A 124 16.91 -9.61 1.44
C ALA A 124 16.52 -10.74 2.43
N ALA A 125 15.26 -10.83 2.82
CA ALA A 125 14.71 -11.90 3.65
C ALA A 125 14.31 -13.17 2.86
N GLY A 126 14.60 -13.23 1.56
CA GLY A 126 14.29 -14.37 0.69
C GLY A 126 12.83 -14.46 0.25
N HIS A 127 12.02 -13.44 0.48
CA HIS A 127 10.61 -13.43 0.06
C HIS A 127 10.43 -12.82 -1.33
N GLN A 128 9.41 -13.29 -2.04
CA GLN A 128 8.91 -12.58 -3.22
C GLN A 128 8.34 -11.24 -2.79
N SER A 129 8.64 -10.19 -3.54
CA SER A 129 8.05 -8.87 -3.32
C SER A 129 6.71 -8.70 -4.04
N PRO A 130 5.84 -7.80 -3.58
CA PRO A 130 4.72 -7.30 -4.37
C PRO A 130 5.18 -6.75 -5.73
N THR A 131 4.28 -6.73 -6.72
CA THR A 131 4.59 -6.18 -8.04
C THR A 131 4.90 -4.68 -7.94
N SER A 132 5.94 -4.21 -8.63
CA SER A 132 6.49 -2.85 -8.45
C SER A 132 5.48 -1.71 -8.71
N TRP A 133 4.47 -1.90 -9.56
CA TRP A 133 3.43 -0.88 -9.77
C TRP A 133 2.48 -0.72 -8.56
N MET A 134 2.38 -1.73 -7.69
CA MET A 134 1.53 -1.68 -6.50
C MET A 134 2.02 -0.64 -5.48
N ILE A 135 3.27 -0.18 -5.59
CA ILE A 135 3.84 0.89 -4.76
C ILE A 135 3.02 2.18 -4.86
N PHE A 136 2.43 2.46 -6.03
CA PHE A 136 1.57 3.63 -6.24
C PHE A 136 0.19 3.47 -5.59
N ILE A 137 -0.21 2.24 -5.24
CA ILE A 137 -1.48 1.96 -4.56
C ILE A 137 -1.17 1.34 -3.19
N VAL A 138 -0.86 2.21 -2.24
CA VAL A 138 -0.42 1.84 -0.89
C VAL A 138 -1.32 0.79 -0.21
N PRO A 139 -2.66 0.90 -0.21
CA PRO A 139 -3.52 -0.14 0.38
C PRO A 139 -3.30 -1.53 -0.24
N VAL A 140 -3.18 -1.59 -1.56
CA VAL A 140 -3.00 -2.85 -2.29
C VAL A 140 -1.63 -3.44 -1.99
N TYR A 141 -0.59 -2.59 -1.92
CA TYR A 141 0.75 -3.00 -1.50
C TYR A 141 0.74 -3.63 -0.09
N LEU A 142 0.16 -2.94 0.89
CA LEU A 142 0.07 -3.39 2.28
C LEU A 142 -0.67 -4.72 2.42
N TRP A 143 -1.79 -4.87 1.71
CA TRP A 143 -2.57 -6.10 1.70
C TRP A 143 -1.81 -7.26 1.05
N LYS A 144 -1.18 -7.02 -0.12
CA LYS A 144 -0.41 -8.06 -0.82
C LYS A 144 0.78 -8.53 -0.01
N ARG A 145 1.49 -7.60 0.65
CA ARG A 145 2.58 -7.93 1.58
C ARG A 145 2.11 -8.82 2.73
N ALA A 146 0.99 -8.47 3.38
CA ALA A 146 0.43 -9.30 4.46
C ALA A 146 0.12 -10.72 3.99
N SER A 147 -0.46 -10.85 2.79
CA SER A 147 -0.77 -12.14 2.17
C SER A 147 0.50 -12.96 1.87
N LEU A 148 1.56 -12.33 1.36
CA LEU A 148 2.84 -13.00 1.09
C LEU A 148 3.54 -13.49 2.36
N LEU A 149 3.49 -12.70 3.44
CA LEU A 149 4.09 -13.04 4.73
C LEU A 149 3.17 -13.90 5.62
N LYS A 150 1.94 -14.23 5.17
CA LYS A 150 0.88 -14.88 5.96
C LYS A 150 0.62 -14.19 7.31
N GLN A 151 0.84 -12.87 7.37
CA GLN A 151 0.61 -12.06 8.56
C GLN A 151 -0.82 -11.50 8.57
N LYS A 152 -1.26 -11.04 9.74
CA LYS A 152 -2.52 -10.30 9.87
C LYS A 152 -2.38 -8.88 9.31
N SER A 153 -3.34 -8.47 8.47
CA SER A 153 -3.32 -7.19 7.74
C SER A 153 -3.72 -5.97 8.60
N TYR A 154 -3.26 -5.87 9.85
CA TYR A 154 -3.64 -4.76 10.74
C TYR A 154 -3.17 -3.41 10.22
N TYR A 155 -1.98 -3.35 9.62
CA TYR A 155 -1.43 -2.14 9.02
C TYR A 155 -2.21 -1.65 7.79
N PHE A 156 -2.89 -2.55 7.05
CA PHE A 156 -3.80 -2.14 5.98
C PHE A 156 -4.95 -1.32 6.54
N TRP A 157 -5.64 -1.83 7.56
CA TRP A 157 -6.74 -1.11 8.21
C TRP A 157 -6.26 0.13 8.95
N GLY A 158 -5.08 0.08 9.56
CA GLY A 158 -4.42 1.23 10.18
C GLY A 158 -4.17 2.35 9.17
N TRP A 159 -3.67 2.02 7.97
CA TRP A 159 -3.47 3.01 6.91
C TRP A 159 -4.80 3.61 6.43
N ILE A 160 -5.83 2.78 6.23
CA ILE A 160 -7.16 3.26 5.82
C ILE A 160 -7.74 4.22 6.86
N ALA A 161 -7.66 3.86 8.15
CA ALA A 161 -8.12 4.71 9.24
C ALA A 161 -7.33 6.03 9.30
N ALA A 162 -6.00 5.97 9.14
CA ALA A 162 -5.13 7.15 9.11
C ALA A 162 -5.47 8.07 7.93
N PHE A 163 -5.71 7.51 6.75
CA PHE A 163 -6.08 8.26 5.55
C PHE A 163 -7.46 8.92 5.69
N ILE A 164 -8.47 8.21 6.19
CA ILE A 164 -9.79 8.78 6.45
C ILE A 164 -9.70 9.90 7.50
N LEU A 165 -8.91 9.69 8.55
CA LEU A 165 -8.69 10.69 9.58
C LEU A 165 -7.99 11.94 9.02
N SER A 166 -6.94 11.79 8.20
CA SER A 166 -6.26 12.94 7.59
C SER A 166 -7.18 13.73 6.67
N LEU A 167 -8.04 13.06 5.90
CA LEU A 167 -9.04 13.74 5.08
C LEU A 167 -10.05 14.53 5.93
N GLY A 168 -10.54 13.93 7.01
CA GLY A 168 -11.47 14.61 7.92
C GLY A 168 -10.85 15.84 8.60
N ILE A 169 -9.58 15.74 9.01
CA ILE A 169 -8.83 16.86 9.59
C ILE A 169 -8.65 17.99 8.57
N SER A 170 -8.22 17.66 7.34
CA SER A 170 -8.01 18.67 6.28
C SER A 170 -9.29 19.42 5.93
N VAL A 171 -10.41 18.70 5.76
CA VAL A 171 -11.72 19.34 5.50
C VAL A 171 -12.16 20.23 6.67
N GLY A 172 -12.05 19.74 7.91
CA GLY A 172 -12.44 20.53 9.08
C GLY A 172 -11.52 21.74 9.33
N ALA A 173 -10.23 21.64 9.01
CA ALA A 173 -9.29 22.74 9.15
C ALA A 173 -9.63 23.91 8.21
N ASN A 174 -9.97 23.61 6.95
CA ASN A 174 -10.32 24.62 5.96
C ASN A 174 -11.59 25.38 6.35
N GLU A 175 -12.61 24.68 6.86
CA GLU A 175 -13.86 25.31 7.32
C GLU A 175 -13.61 26.32 8.46
N VAL A 176 -12.74 25.96 9.42
CA VAL A 176 -12.39 26.85 10.54
C VAL A 176 -11.66 28.11 10.04
N VAL A 177 -10.69 27.95 9.12
CA VAL A 177 -9.94 29.09 8.57
C VAL A 177 -10.85 30.06 7.81
N VAL A 178 -11.76 29.54 6.98
CA VAL A 178 -12.70 30.38 6.20
C VAL A 178 -13.66 31.12 7.14
N THR A 179 -14.23 30.44 8.14
CA THR A 179 -15.19 31.06 9.07
C THR A 179 -14.56 32.11 9.98
N ASP A 180 -13.35 31.85 10.50
CA ASP A 180 -12.61 32.82 11.32
C ASP A 180 -12.21 34.06 10.51
N THR A 181 -11.71 33.86 9.28
CA THR A 181 -11.32 34.95 8.38
C THR A 181 -12.54 35.77 7.96
N ALA A 182 -13.66 35.10 7.64
CA ALA A 182 -14.89 35.77 7.26
C ALA A 182 -15.44 36.61 8.42
N CYS A 183 -15.37 36.10 9.65
CA CYS A 183 -15.85 36.83 10.83
C CYS A 183 -15.04 38.11 11.09
N ALA A 184 -13.72 38.06 10.86
CA ALA A 184 -12.86 39.24 10.94
C ALA A 184 -13.28 40.29 9.90
N ILE A 185 -13.47 39.88 8.65
CA ILE A 185 -13.88 40.77 7.54
C ILE A 185 -15.27 41.37 7.81
N VAL A 186 -16.26 40.59 8.26
CA VAL A 186 -17.59 41.09 8.62
C VAL A 186 -17.50 42.17 9.70
N THR A 187 -16.67 41.95 10.72
CA THR A 187 -16.46 42.92 11.80
C THR A 187 -15.86 44.23 11.31
N ASP A 188 -15.06 44.20 10.24
CA ASP A 188 -14.51 45.41 9.62
C ASP A 188 -15.54 46.09 8.71
N ILE A 189 -16.31 45.32 7.92
CA ILE A 189 -17.40 45.86 7.08
C ILE A 189 -18.43 46.61 7.92
N ILE A 190 -18.88 46.02 9.04
CA ILE A 190 -19.87 46.63 9.94
C ILE A 190 -19.37 47.96 10.50
N ARG A 191 -18.09 48.00 10.88
CA ARG A 191 -17.46 49.21 11.44
C ARG A 191 -17.33 50.33 10.41
N GLU A 192 -16.91 49.99 9.19
CA GLU A 192 -16.59 50.97 8.16
C GLU A 192 -17.82 51.44 7.37
N GLN A 193 -18.74 50.52 7.04
CA GLN A 193 -19.89 50.83 6.18
C GLN A 193 -21.14 51.20 6.97
N TYR A 194 -21.37 50.52 8.10
CA TYR A 194 -22.57 50.70 8.91
C TYR A 194 -22.34 51.57 10.16
N TYR A 195 -21.09 52.00 10.42
CA TYR A 195 -20.71 52.81 11.57
C TYR A 195 -21.20 52.23 12.91
N SER A 196 -21.23 50.89 13.01
CA SER A 196 -21.63 50.15 14.22
C SER A 196 -20.40 49.55 14.89
N ASP A 197 -20.42 49.48 16.23
CA ASP A 197 -19.34 48.91 17.05
C ASP A 197 -19.52 47.40 17.32
N GLU A 198 -20.53 46.78 16.70
CA GLU A 198 -20.85 45.36 16.84
C GLU A 198 -19.75 44.48 16.23
N LYS A 199 -19.54 43.32 16.85
CA LYS A 199 -18.47 42.39 16.45
C LYS A 199 -19.04 41.03 16.08
N CYS A 200 -18.58 40.48 14.96
CA CYS A 200 -18.86 39.09 14.65
C CYS A 200 -18.21 38.17 15.71
N LYS A 201 -18.95 37.14 16.10
CA LYS A 201 -18.53 36.09 17.04
C LYS A 201 -18.39 34.73 16.40
N ALA A 202 -19.19 34.44 15.38
CA ALA A 202 -19.13 33.18 14.66
C ALA A 202 -19.72 33.36 13.27
N VAL A 203 -19.27 32.54 12.32
CA VAL A 203 -19.86 32.42 10.99
C VAL A 203 -20.24 30.96 10.78
N THR A 204 -21.47 30.72 10.33
CA THR A 204 -21.98 29.38 10.00
C THR A 204 -22.21 29.30 8.50
N ILE A 205 -21.50 28.39 7.83
CA ILE A 205 -21.71 28.12 6.40
C ILE A 205 -23.04 27.37 6.22
N ASN A 206 -23.89 27.87 5.33
CA ASN A 206 -25.20 27.26 5.04
C ASN A 206 -25.09 26.28 3.87
N GLU A 207 -24.62 26.77 2.71
CA GLU A 207 -24.44 25.98 1.50
C GLU A 207 -23.30 26.53 0.64
N GLU A 208 -22.60 25.61 -0.04
CA GLU A 208 -21.70 25.93 -1.13
C GLU A 208 -22.49 25.93 -2.44
N VAL A 209 -22.68 27.09 -3.04
CA VAL A 209 -23.49 27.21 -4.27
C VAL A 209 -22.67 26.77 -5.49
N ARG A 210 -21.38 27.10 -5.49
CA ARG A 210 -20.37 26.72 -6.50
C ARG A 210 -18.99 26.66 -5.82
N THR A 211 -18.03 26.00 -6.46
CA THR A 211 -16.66 25.88 -5.94
C THR A 211 -16.10 27.23 -5.52
N GLY A 212 -15.81 27.36 -4.22
CA GLY A 212 -15.26 28.59 -3.63
C GLY A 212 -16.29 29.71 -3.40
N PHE A 213 -17.59 29.47 -3.56
CA PHE A 213 -18.66 30.43 -3.29
C PHE A 213 -19.70 29.88 -2.32
N TYR A 214 -19.80 30.51 -1.16
CA TYR A 214 -20.58 30.04 -0.02
C TYR A 214 -21.63 31.07 0.39
N THR A 215 -22.80 30.59 0.82
CA THR A 215 -23.73 31.40 1.61
C THR A 215 -23.53 31.06 3.09
N ALA A 216 -23.55 32.07 3.95
CA ALA A 216 -23.29 31.90 5.37
C ALA A 216 -24.10 32.90 6.21
N ASN A 217 -24.21 32.63 7.51
CA ASN A 217 -24.76 33.57 8.48
C ASN A 217 -23.69 33.97 9.48
N ALA A 218 -23.44 35.27 9.61
CA ALA A 218 -22.60 35.83 10.65
C ALA A 218 -23.43 36.13 11.90
N ILE A 219 -22.95 35.70 13.07
CA ILE A 219 -23.58 35.93 14.36
C ILE A 219 -22.80 37.03 15.08
N LEU A 220 -23.47 38.13 15.41
CA LEU A 220 -22.88 39.25 16.13
C LEU A 220 -22.85 39.03 17.64
N ASP A 221 -22.11 39.88 18.35
CA ASP A 221 -22.06 39.89 19.81
C ASP A 221 -23.37 40.30 20.47
N THR A 222 -24.26 40.95 19.72
CA THR A 222 -25.67 41.18 20.09
C THR A 222 -26.55 39.92 20.00
N GLY A 223 -26.07 38.88 19.31
CA GLY A 223 -26.85 37.68 18.98
C GLY A 223 -27.66 37.81 17.69
N GLU A 224 -27.59 38.95 17.01
CA GLU A 224 -28.18 39.15 15.68
C GLU A 224 -27.47 38.30 14.63
N GLN A 225 -28.23 37.81 13.64
CA GLN A 225 -27.71 37.03 12.53
C GLN A 225 -27.84 37.81 11.23
N ILE A 226 -26.73 38.01 10.54
CA ILE A 226 -26.67 38.71 9.25
C ILE A 226 -26.29 37.70 8.17
N PHE A 227 -27.06 37.68 7.09
CA PHE A 227 -26.76 36.87 5.93
C PHE A 227 -25.57 37.47 5.15
N ILE A 228 -24.61 36.63 4.80
CA ILE A 228 -23.41 37.02 4.07
C ILE A 228 -23.12 36.01 2.95
N THR A 229 -22.38 36.46 1.94
CA THR A 229 -21.78 35.59 0.92
C THR A 229 -20.27 35.67 1.01
N ILE A 230 -19.61 34.50 0.91
CA ILE A 230 -18.15 34.38 0.97
C ILE A 230 -17.68 33.84 -0.39
N GLU A 231 -16.70 34.49 -1.00
CA GLU A 231 -16.10 34.08 -2.26
C GLU A 231 -14.57 33.94 -2.10
N GLU A 232 -14.00 32.80 -2.49
CA GLU A 232 -12.56 32.56 -2.56
C GLU A 232 -11.98 33.23 -3.81
N VAL A 233 -11.16 34.28 -3.60
CA VAL A 233 -10.56 35.09 -4.66
C VAL A 233 -9.12 34.61 -4.98
N GLY A 234 -8.46 33.95 -4.02
CA GLY A 234 -7.11 33.39 -4.15
C GLY A 234 -6.89 32.20 -3.21
N THR A 235 -5.65 31.68 -3.16
CA THR A 235 -5.30 30.49 -2.35
C THR A 235 -5.52 30.64 -0.84
N ASP A 236 -5.61 31.88 -0.32
CA ASP A 236 -5.88 32.19 1.09
C ASP A 236 -6.64 33.53 1.25
N GLU A 237 -7.25 34.04 0.18
CA GLU A 237 -7.92 35.35 0.20
C GLU A 237 -9.40 35.17 -0.10
N ILE A 238 -10.24 35.57 0.86
CA ILE A 238 -11.69 35.50 0.74
C ILE A 238 -12.28 36.91 0.72
N SER A 239 -13.30 37.10 -0.11
CA SER A 239 -14.14 38.29 -0.15
C SER A 239 -15.46 37.99 0.55
N VAL A 240 -15.88 38.88 1.43
CA VAL A 240 -17.19 38.77 2.11
C VAL A 240 -18.06 39.93 1.68
N VAL A 241 -19.30 39.63 1.31
CA VAL A 241 -20.30 40.64 0.92
C VAL A 241 -21.53 40.48 1.79
N ILE A 242 -22.01 41.61 2.33
CA ILE A 242 -23.30 41.72 3.00
C ILE A 242 -24.28 42.30 1.96
N PRO A 243 -25.26 41.54 1.45
CA PRO A 243 -26.24 42.08 0.52
C PRO A 243 -27.04 43.20 1.19
N GLU A 244 -27.27 44.30 0.47
CA GLU A 244 -28.16 45.37 0.92
C GLU A 244 -29.57 44.79 1.15
N GLN A 245 -30.13 45.07 2.34
CA GLN A 245 -31.47 44.66 2.73
C GLN A 245 -32.53 45.70 2.41
#